data_AF-A0A7Z7R0D5-F1
#
_entry.id   AF-A0A7Z7R0D5-F1
#
_cell.length_a   1.000
_cell.length_b   1.000
_cell.length_c   1.000
_cell.angle_alpha   90.00
_cell.angle_beta   90.00
_cell.angle_gamma   90.00
#
_symmetry.space_group_name_H-M   'P 1'
#
loop_
_entity.id
_entity.type
_entity.pdbx_description
1 polymer ?
#
loop_
_entity_poly.entity_id
_entity_poly.type
_entity_poly.pdbx_seq_one_letter_code
_entity_poly.pdbx_strand_id
1 'polypeptide(L)'
;MHKNVYGKNPSQKVEDLTKNRKGQTTPKNNSLNWWDYEIGTPRALTNTLLLMDDMLTKDEMKNYSKPISTYAPSSDKILSSVGESEDAKGGNLVDISKVKLLESVIEEDVDMLKKSIDSFNKVFTYVQDSATGKGRNGFYKDGSYIDHQDVPYTGAYGVVLLEGISQMMPMIKESPFKTTQDNATLSNWIDEGFMPLIYKGEMMDLSRGRAISRENETSHTASATVMKSLLRLNDTMDDSTKTRYKQIVKTSVNSDSSYNQNNYLNSYSDIAKMKKLMNDSTISKNDLTQQLKIYNDMDRVTYHNKDLDFAFGLSMTSKNIARYENINGENLKGWHTGAGMSYLYNSDVKHYRDNFWATADMTCLPGTTTLNDMPSTNTKNDKSFVGGTKLNNKYASIGMDFENQDKTLTAKKSYFILNDKIVFLGTGIKSTDSSKNPVTSVENRKANGYKLFKDDIEITTSDVNAQETHSVFLESNDTKKNIGYHFLDKPKITVKKRKSYW
;
A
#
# COMPACT_ATOMS: atom_id res chain seq x y z
N MET A 1 14.80 30.99 14.35
CA MET A 1 14.02 29.73 14.28
C MET A 1 14.82 28.52 14.77
N HIS A 2 16.09 28.34 14.38
CA HIS A 2 16.94 27.19 14.79
C HIS A 2 16.98 26.90 16.31
N LYS A 3 17.06 27.92 17.18
CA LYS A 3 17.14 27.75 18.65
C LYS A 3 15.93 27.03 19.30
N ASN A 4 14.76 27.01 18.63
CA ASN A 4 13.55 26.35 19.15
C ASN A 4 13.26 25.00 18.44
N VAL A 5 13.97 24.68 17.36
CA VAL A 5 13.77 23.45 16.57
C VAL A 5 14.57 22.30 17.16
N TYR A 6 15.80 22.57 17.59
CA TYR A 6 16.64 21.59 18.27
C TYR A 6 16.35 21.69 19.77
N GLY A 7 15.78 20.65 20.38
CA GLY A 7 15.42 20.66 21.80
C GLY A 7 16.62 21.01 22.70
N LYS A 8 16.36 21.38 23.97
CA LYS A 8 17.42 21.81 24.92
C LYS A 8 18.63 20.84 24.93
N ASN A 9 19.83 21.39 24.75
CA ASN A 9 21.13 20.71 24.77
C ASN A 9 21.25 19.52 23.79
N PRO A 10 21.09 19.74 22.48
CA PRO A 10 21.04 18.64 21.51
C PRO A 10 22.38 17.87 21.44
N SER A 11 23.53 18.55 21.48
CA SER A 11 24.85 17.91 21.47
C SER A 11 25.06 16.99 22.68
N GLN A 12 24.68 17.45 23.88
CA GLN A 12 24.76 16.63 25.10
C GLN A 12 23.89 15.37 24.99
N LYS A 13 22.67 15.49 24.43
CA LYS A 13 21.78 14.32 24.28
C LYS A 13 22.33 13.30 23.31
N VAL A 14 22.93 13.74 22.20
CA VAL A 14 23.61 12.83 21.26
C VAL A 14 24.80 12.17 21.97
N GLU A 15 25.59 12.95 22.72
CA GLU A 15 26.71 12.42 23.51
C GLU A 15 26.26 11.36 24.52
N ASP A 16 25.20 11.64 25.29
CA ASP A 16 24.64 10.73 26.30
C ASP A 16 24.10 9.45 25.65
N LEU A 17 23.35 9.57 24.54
CA LEU A 17 22.86 8.43 23.77
C LEU A 17 24.02 7.57 23.25
N THR A 18 25.06 8.20 22.67
CA THR A 18 26.23 7.48 22.17
C THR A 18 26.99 6.85 23.32
N LYS A 19 27.29 7.54 24.41
CA LYS A 19 28.01 6.98 25.58
C LYS A 19 27.29 5.76 26.16
N ASN A 20 25.97 5.82 26.27
CA ASN A 20 25.17 4.71 26.79
C ASN A 20 25.10 3.50 25.84
N ARG A 21 25.44 3.66 24.56
CA ARG A 21 25.41 2.57 23.55
C ARG A 21 26.80 2.14 23.07
N LYS A 22 27.82 3.00 23.18
CA LYS A 22 29.19 2.77 22.71
C LYS A 22 29.85 1.68 23.55
N GLY A 23 30.32 0.61 22.90
CA GLY A 23 30.98 -0.51 23.56
C GLY A 23 30.04 -1.47 24.30
N GLN A 24 28.74 -1.19 24.36
CA GLN A 24 27.77 -2.19 24.78
C GLN A 24 27.53 -3.15 23.61
N THR A 25 28.20 -4.30 23.62
CA THR A 25 27.60 -5.50 23.05
C THR A 25 26.40 -5.81 23.94
N THR A 26 25.26 -5.16 23.70
CA THR A 26 24.02 -5.70 24.24
C THR A 26 24.05 -7.18 23.82
N PRO A 27 23.81 -8.14 24.74
CA PRO A 27 23.70 -9.52 24.32
C PRO A 27 22.75 -9.54 23.12
N LYS A 28 23.02 -10.38 22.12
CA LYS A 28 22.09 -10.70 21.03
C LYS A 28 20.79 -11.22 21.69
N ASN A 29 19.99 -10.32 22.23
CA ASN A 29 18.91 -10.60 23.15
C ASN A 29 17.64 -10.33 22.39
N ASN A 30 16.89 -11.40 22.19
CA ASN A 30 15.85 -11.58 21.18
C ASN A 30 14.54 -10.80 21.47
N SER A 31 14.58 -9.74 22.28
CA SER A 31 13.38 -8.97 22.67
C SER A 31 13.24 -7.61 21.97
N LEU A 32 14.27 -7.14 21.25
CA LEU A 32 14.24 -5.87 20.53
C LEU A 32 14.36 -6.09 19.01
N ASN A 33 13.66 -5.26 18.23
CA ASN A 33 13.59 -5.42 16.79
C ASN A 33 14.90 -4.95 16.11
N TRP A 34 15.49 -5.80 15.27
CA TRP A 34 16.70 -5.49 14.48
C TRP A 34 16.56 -4.17 13.69
N TRP A 35 15.34 -3.89 13.22
CA TRP A 35 15.03 -2.70 12.41
C TRP A 35 15.37 -1.40 13.15
N ASP A 36 15.14 -1.34 14.46
CA ASP A 36 15.43 -0.14 15.26
C ASP A 36 16.94 0.14 15.33
N TYR A 37 17.78 -0.89 15.28
CA TYR A 37 19.23 -0.79 15.41
C TYR A 37 19.95 -0.60 14.07
N GLU A 38 19.39 -1.13 12.98
CA GLU A 38 20.03 -1.08 11.66
C GLU A 38 19.44 0.02 10.75
N ILE A 39 18.18 0.41 10.96
CA ILE A 39 17.47 1.37 10.10
C ILE A 39 16.91 2.54 10.92
N GLY A 40 16.02 2.28 11.88
CA GLY A 40 15.25 3.32 12.58
C GLY A 40 16.12 4.35 13.28
N THR A 41 16.94 3.90 14.23
CA THR A 41 17.86 4.76 14.99
C THR A 41 18.98 5.33 14.11
N PRO A 42 19.68 4.54 13.26
CA PRO A 42 20.69 5.10 12.35
C PRO A 42 20.17 6.18 11.41
N ARG A 43 18.94 6.04 10.88
CA ARG A 43 18.30 7.06 10.04
C ARG A 43 18.05 8.35 10.81
N ALA A 44 17.55 8.27 12.04
CA ALA A 44 17.35 9.44 12.89
C ALA A 44 18.67 10.11 13.27
N LEU A 45 19.69 9.30 13.60
CA LEU A 45 21.02 9.76 14.00
C LEU A 45 21.75 10.47 12.85
N THR A 46 21.85 9.84 11.68
CA THR A 46 22.52 10.44 10.50
C THR A 46 21.86 11.76 10.08
N ASN A 47 20.53 11.82 10.04
CA ASN A 47 19.80 13.08 9.78
C ASN A 47 20.12 14.15 10.83
N THR A 48 20.18 13.78 12.11
CA THR A 48 20.45 14.72 13.21
C THR A 48 21.87 15.28 13.10
N LEU A 49 22.87 14.43 12.90
CA LEU A 49 24.27 14.83 12.78
C LEU A 49 24.47 15.78 11.58
N LEU A 50 23.93 15.45 10.41
CA LEU A 50 24.03 16.29 9.22
C LEU A 50 23.31 17.65 9.37
N LEU A 51 22.19 17.70 10.10
CA LEU A 51 21.49 18.95 10.39
C LEU A 51 22.17 19.81 11.46
N MET A 52 23.18 19.27 12.16
CA MET A 52 23.96 19.92 13.21
C MET A 52 25.43 20.09 12.82
N ASP A 53 25.77 20.01 11.52
CA ASP A 53 27.15 20.09 11.01
C ASP A 53 27.87 21.40 11.38
N ASP A 54 27.12 22.47 11.65
CA ASP A 54 27.64 23.77 12.12
C ASP A 54 27.82 23.85 13.65
N MET A 55 27.31 22.86 14.40
CA MET A 55 27.32 22.79 15.86
C MET A 55 28.26 21.72 16.43
N LEU A 56 28.79 20.83 15.58
CA LEU A 56 29.63 19.71 15.96
C LEU A 56 30.93 19.75 15.17
N THR A 57 32.02 19.31 15.78
CA THR A 57 33.26 19.03 15.04
C THR A 57 33.11 17.76 14.21
N LYS A 58 33.91 17.63 13.15
CA LYS A 58 33.93 16.40 12.33
C LYS A 58 34.29 15.16 13.16
N ASP A 59 35.20 15.30 14.12
CA ASP A 59 35.57 14.21 15.03
C ASP A 59 34.40 13.78 15.94
N GLU A 60 33.60 14.73 16.44
CA GLU A 60 32.39 14.42 17.21
C GLU A 60 31.36 13.69 16.34
N MET A 61 31.12 14.17 15.12
CA MET A 61 30.17 13.52 14.21
C MET A 61 30.58 12.08 13.91
N LYS A 62 31.84 11.84 13.52
CA LYS A 62 32.39 10.49 13.26
C LYS A 62 32.35 9.60 14.51
N ASN A 63 32.62 10.18 15.68
CA ASN A 63 32.51 9.45 16.94
C ASN A 63 31.07 9.04 17.27
N TYR A 64 30.07 9.88 16.96
CA TYR A 64 28.66 9.60 17.21
C TYR A 64 28.05 8.63 16.21
N SER A 65 28.46 8.64 14.94
CA SER A 65 28.02 7.69 13.90
C SER A 65 28.63 6.30 14.05
N LYS A 66 29.78 6.15 14.72
CA LYS A 66 30.50 4.87 14.87
C LYS A 66 29.63 3.63 15.22
N PRO A 67 28.61 3.71 16.11
CA PRO A 67 27.75 2.56 16.38
C PRO A 67 26.99 2.02 15.17
N ILE A 68 26.71 2.86 14.15
CA ILE A 68 26.01 2.43 12.93
C ILE A 68 26.79 1.32 12.24
N SER A 69 28.09 1.52 11.98
CA SER A 69 28.94 0.50 11.37
C SER A 69 29.11 -0.79 12.20
N THR A 70 28.83 -0.75 13.52
CA THR A 70 28.79 -1.95 14.36
C THR A 70 27.54 -2.80 14.11
N TYR A 71 26.36 -2.16 14.02
CA TYR A 71 25.08 -2.87 13.87
C TYR A 71 24.71 -3.11 12.40
N ALA A 72 25.07 -2.19 11.51
CA ALA A 72 24.84 -2.18 10.07
C ALA A 72 26.18 -2.05 9.31
N PRO A 73 26.99 -3.12 9.26
CA PRO A 73 28.33 -3.07 8.66
C PRO A 73 28.30 -3.03 7.12
N SER A 74 27.16 -3.29 6.47
CA SER A 74 27.02 -3.39 5.01
C SER A 74 25.81 -2.61 4.50
N SER A 75 25.88 -2.09 3.28
CA SER A 75 24.82 -1.29 2.65
C SER A 75 23.77 -2.11 1.90
N ASP A 76 23.92 -3.43 1.86
CA ASP A 76 23.01 -4.37 1.20
C ASP A 76 22.60 -5.55 2.10
N LYS A 77 22.85 -5.49 3.41
CA LYS A 77 22.45 -6.53 4.35
C LYS A 77 21.67 -5.99 5.53
N ILE A 78 20.75 -6.82 6.02
CA ILE A 78 19.97 -6.59 7.24
C ILE A 78 20.16 -7.77 8.22
N LEU A 79 19.59 -7.67 9.43
CA LEU A 79 19.69 -8.68 10.49
C LEU A 79 21.13 -8.93 10.97
N SER A 80 22.06 -8.04 10.64
CA SER A 80 23.45 -8.15 11.06
C SER A 80 23.60 -7.98 12.58
N SER A 81 22.77 -7.12 13.18
CA SER A 81 22.74 -6.83 14.61
C SER A 81 22.35 -8.03 15.48
N VAL A 82 21.55 -8.96 14.94
CA VAL A 82 21.13 -10.19 15.63
C VAL A 82 21.98 -11.41 15.24
N GLY A 83 22.90 -11.25 14.29
CA GLY A 83 23.80 -12.31 13.84
C GLY A 83 23.19 -13.27 12.80
N GLU A 84 22.10 -12.87 12.16
CA GLU A 84 21.40 -13.63 11.11
C GLU A 84 21.44 -12.85 9.78
N SER A 85 22.62 -12.30 9.47
CA SER A 85 22.81 -11.37 8.34
C SER A 85 22.31 -11.96 7.02
N GLU A 86 21.49 -11.21 6.29
CA GLU A 86 20.93 -11.61 5.01
C GLU A 86 20.85 -10.43 4.02
N ASP A 87 20.70 -10.74 2.73
CA ASP A 87 20.57 -9.73 1.68
C ASP A 87 19.29 -8.89 1.86
N ALA A 88 19.45 -7.58 1.91
CA ALA A 88 18.34 -6.64 1.91
C ALA A 88 17.65 -6.62 0.54
N LYS A 89 16.31 -6.51 0.55
CA LYS A 89 15.45 -6.41 -0.65
C LYS A 89 14.42 -5.31 -0.46
N GLY A 90 13.80 -4.87 -1.55
CA GLY A 90 12.67 -3.94 -1.53
C GLY A 90 12.95 -2.67 -0.72
N GLY A 91 11.97 -2.26 0.10
CA GLY A 91 12.09 -1.07 0.96
C GLY A 91 13.28 -1.14 1.93
N ASN A 92 13.60 -2.32 2.48
CA ASN A 92 14.72 -2.48 3.41
C ASN A 92 16.07 -2.18 2.74
N LEU A 93 16.24 -2.58 1.47
CA LEU A 93 17.45 -2.26 0.70
C LEU A 93 17.60 -0.75 0.50
N VAL A 94 16.51 -0.06 0.19
CA VAL A 94 16.51 1.41 0.05
C VAL A 94 16.85 2.09 1.38
N ASP A 95 16.22 1.65 2.48
CA ASP A 95 16.45 2.22 3.81
C ASP A 95 17.90 2.03 4.28
N ILE A 96 18.44 0.81 4.19
CA ILE A 96 19.81 0.52 4.65
C ILE A 96 20.85 1.20 3.75
N SER A 97 20.66 1.21 2.43
CA SER A 97 21.53 1.95 1.51
C SER A 97 21.49 3.45 1.77
N LYS A 98 20.33 4.02 2.13
CA LYS A 98 20.21 5.43 2.50
C LYS A 98 20.95 5.76 3.80
N VAL A 99 20.80 4.92 4.84
CA VAL A 99 21.54 5.08 6.10
C VAL A 99 23.05 5.11 5.82
N LYS A 100 23.56 4.12 5.08
CA LYS A 100 25.00 4.03 4.77
C LYS A 100 25.47 5.15 3.84
N LEU A 101 24.63 5.65 2.92
CA LEU A 101 24.94 6.83 2.12
C LEU A 101 25.11 8.07 3.01
N LEU A 102 24.20 8.33 3.95
CA LEU A 102 24.32 9.48 4.85
C LEU A 102 25.48 9.32 5.84
N GLU A 103 25.74 8.11 6.33
CA GLU A 103 26.92 7.81 7.14
C GLU A 103 28.21 8.09 6.36
N SER A 104 28.28 7.71 5.09
CA SER A 104 29.47 7.97 4.26
C SER A 104 29.78 9.47 4.09
N VAL A 105 28.75 10.32 4.10
CA VAL A 105 28.93 11.78 4.06
C VAL A 105 29.49 12.29 5.38
N ILE A 106 29.07 11.74 6.52
CA ILE A 106 29.59 12.08 7.86
C ILE A 106 31.04 11.62 8.01
N GLU A 107 31.34 10.40 7.57
CA GLU A 107 32.69 9.81 7.65
C GLU A 107 33.65 10.37 6.61
N GLU A 108 33.13 11.06 5.58
CA GLU A 108 33.86 11.49 4.38
C GLU A 108 34.50 10.29 3.63
N ASP A 109 33.78 9.17 3.60
CA ASP A 109 34.22 7.89 3.04
C ASP A 109 33.65 7.69 1.62
N VAL A 110 34.48 7.95 0.61
CA VAL A 110 34.13 7.83 -0.81
C VAL A 110 33.83 6.39 -1.23
N ASP A 111 34.49 5.40 -0.62
CA ASP A 111 34.26 3.99 -0.94
C ASP A 111 32.93 3.49 -0.35
N MET A 112 32.60 3.92 0.87
CA MET A 112 31.29 3.65 1.48
C MET A 112 30.17 4.34 0.69
N LEU A 113 30.39 5.57 0.21
CA LEU A 113 29.45 6.27 -0.66
C LEU A 113 29.17 5.46 -1.92
N LYS A 114 30.24 5.04 -2.62
CA LYS A 114 30.12 4.21 -3.84
C LYS A 114 29.37 2.90 -3.56
N LYS A 115 29.77 2.15 -2.53
CA LYS A 115 29.13 0.88 -2.15
C LYS A 115 27.65 1.06 -1.79
N SER A 116 27.28 2.19 -1.20
CA SER A 116 25.89 2.50 -0.85
C SER A 116 25.05 2.79 -2.10
N ILE A 117 25.62 3.49 -3.08
CA ILE A 117 24.98 3.75 -4.37
C ILE A 117 24.86 2.45 -5.20
N ASP A 118 25.91 1.65 -5.26
CA ASP A 118 25.91 0.35 -5.94
C ASP A 118 24.86 -0.60 -5.32
N SER A 119 24.71 -0.58 -4.00
CA SER A 119 23.69 -1.36 -3.28
C SER A 119 22.28 -0.85 -3.56
N PHE A 120 22.06 0.46 -3.51
CA PHE A 120 20.80 1.09 -3.87
C PHE A 120 20.37 0.71 -5.29
N ASN A 121 21.30 0.72 -6.26
CA ASN A 121 21.01 0.39 -7.65
C ASN A 121 20.49 -1.04 -7.86
N LYS A 122 20.76 -1.98 -6.93
CA LYS A 122 20.19 -3.34 -6.99
C LYS A 122 18.66 -3.34 -6.85
N VAL A 123 18.06 -2.29 -6.26
CA VAL A 123 16.61 -2.20 -6.07
C VAL A 123 15.83 -2.30 -7.38
N PHE A 124 16.39 -1.78 -8.49
CA PHE A 124 15.74 -1.72 -9.82
C PHE A 124 15.65 -3.08 -10.53
N THR A 125 15.92 -4.18 -9.84
CA THR A 125 15.82 -5.53 -10.39
C THR A 125 14.42 -6.09 -10.19
N TYR A 126 13.81 -6.60 -11.26
CA TYR A 126 12.56 -7.35 -11.15
C TYR A 126 12.76 -8.70 -10.49
N VAL A 127 11.76 -9.15 -9.73
CA VAL A 127 11.70 -10.51 -9.21
C VAL A 127 11.71 -11.51 -10.37
N GLN A 128 12.45 -12.61 -10.19
CA GLN A 128 12.57 -13.68 -11.19
C GLN A 128 11.46 -14.72 -10.98
N ASP A 129 10.99 -15.35 -12.06
CA ASP A 129 9.92 -16.37 -11.99
C ASP A 129 10.28 -17.58 -11.10
N SER A 130 11.57 -17.88 -10.95
CA SER A 130 12.09 -18.95 -10.09
C SER A 130 12.21 -18.56 -8.60
N ALA A 131 11.88 -17.32 -8.24
CA ALA A 131 12.05 -16.82 -6.88
C ALA A 131 11.15 -17.55 -5.88
N THR A 132 11.73 -17.91 -4.75
CA THR A 132 11.02 -18.54 -3.61
C THR A 132 11.36 -17.81 -2.31
N GLY A 133 10.52 -17.98 -1.29
CA GLY A 133 10.69 -17.33 0.02
C GLY A 133 10.89 -15.81 -0.10
N LYS A 134 11.88 -15.26 0.60
CA LYS A 134 12.23 -13.82 0.58
C LYS A 134 12.70 -13.31 -0.79
N GLY A 135 13.12 -14.19 -1.70
CA GLY A 135 13.47 -13.81 -3.07
C GLY A 135 12.29 -13.26 -3.86
N ARG A 136 11.06 -13.49 -3.40
CA ARG A 136 9.82 -12.99 -3.99
C ARG A 136 9.50 -11.52 -3.66
N ASN A 137 10.27 -10.89 -2.77
CA ASN A 137 10.02 -9.51 -2.38
C ASN A 137 10.53 -8.56 -3.48
N GLY A 138 9.64 -7.71 -4.00
CA GLY A 138 9.96 -6.71 -5.01
C GLY A 138 8.88 -6.57 -6.08
N PHE A 139 9.24 -5.84 -7.14
CA PHE A 139 8.38 -5.65 -8.31
C PHE A 139 8.48 -6.82 -9.28
N TYR A 140 7.32 -7.22 -9.80
CA TYR A 140 7.16 -8.14 -10.92
C TYR A 140 6.90 -7.37 -12.21
N LYS A 141 7.07 -8.05 -13.35
CA LYS A 141 6.92 -7.42 -14.68
C LYS A 141 5.49 -6.99 -14.98
N ASP A 142 4.49 -7.64 -14.39
CA ASP A 142 3.10 -7.25 -14.50
C ASP A 142 2.75 -6.01 -13.64
N GLY A 143 3.70 -5.44 -12.90
CA GLY A 143 3.49 -4.29 -12.00
C GLY A 143 3.12 -4.67 -10.57
N SER A 144 2.94 -5.97 -10.27
CA SER A 144 2.73 -6.45 -8.91
C SER A 144 3.92 -6.09 -8.03
N TYR A 145 3.64 -5.73 -6.79
CA TYR A 145 4.67 -5.63 -5.76
C TYR A 145 4.30 -6.54 -4.59
N ILE A 146 5.16 -7.50 -4.32
CA ILE A 146 5.04 -8.40 -3.18
C ILE A 146 6.09 -8.01 -2.15
N ASP A 147 5.68 -8.01 -0.89
CA ASP A 147 6.61 -8.03 0.23
C ASP A 147 6.25 -9.16 1.18
N HIS A 148 7.12 -9.41 2.14
CA HIS A 148 6.91 -10.48 3.12
C HIS A 148 6.59 -11.83 2.45
N GLN A 149 7.31 -12.12 1.36
CA GLN A 149 7.30 -13.36 0.58
C GLN A 149 6.06 -13.61 -0.28
N ASP A 150 4.87 -13.23 0.18
CA ASP A 150 3.61 -13.53 -0.51
C ASP A 150 2.48 -12.53 -0.25
N VAL A 151 2.76 -11.37 0.33
CA VAL A 151 1.75 -10.37 0.67
C VAL A 151 1.74 -9.26 -0.40
N PRO A 152 0.58 -8.97 -1.03
CA PRO A 152 0.44 -7.86 -1.96
C PRO A 152 0.59 -6.52 -1.23
N TYR A 153 1.64 -5.77 -1.56
CA TYR A 153 2.12 -4.69 -0.69
C TYR A 153 2.50 -3.38 -1.38
N THR A 154 2.10 -3.19 -2.64
CA THR A 154 2.39 -1.98 -3.40
C THR A 154 2.01 -0.70 -2.63
N GLY A 155 0.86 -0.70 -1.98
CA GLY A 155 0.30 0.44 -1.25
C GLY A 155 0.83 0.64 0.17
N ALA A 156 1.84 -0.14 0.62
CA ALA A 156 2.54 0.09 1.88
C ALA A 156 4.07 -0.05 1.74
N TYR A 157 4.64 -1.27 1.69
CA TYR A 157 6.10 -1.40 1.52
C TYR A 157 6.58 -0.87 0.17
N GLY A 158 5.77 -0.99 -0.90
CA GLY A 158 6.06 -0.33 -2.17
C GLY A 158 6.09 1.20 -2.03
N VAL A 159 5.18 1.78 -1.25
CA VAL A 159 5.16 3.23 -0.95
C VAL A 159 6.42 3.67 -0.21
N VAL A 160 6.88 2.90 0.79
CA VAL A 160 8.15 3.16 1.50
C VAL A 160 9.33 3.13 0.54
N LEU A 161 9.39 2.11 -0.33
CA LEU A 161 10.41 1.99 -1.37
C LEU A 161 10.43 3.21 -2.30
N LEU A 162 9.27 3.60 -2.85
CA LEU A 162 9.17 4.75 -3.76
C LEU A 162 9.55 6.06 -3.07
N GLU A 163 9.13 6.26 -1.82
CA GLU A 163 9.51 7.42 -1.03
C GLU A 163 11.04 7.48 -0.86
N GLY A 164 11.66 6.38 -0.46
CA GLY A 164 13.11 6.31 -0.29
C GLY A 164 13.87 6.58 -1.60
N ILE A 165 13.43 5.99 -2.72
CA ILE A 165 13.99 6.25 -4.06
C ILE A 165 13.91 7.76 -4.40
N SER A 166 12.74 8.37 -4.18
CA SER A 166 12.53 9.80 -4.49
C SER A 166 13.44 10.75 -3.70
N GLN A 167 13.90 10.32 -2.52
CA GLN A 167 14.85 11.07 -1.69
C GLN A 167 16.30 10.78 -2.07
N MET A 168 16.61 9.54 -2.44
CA MET A 168 17.96 9.09 -2.82
C MET A 168 18.40 9.66 -4.17
N MET A 169 17.54 9.65 -5.18
CA MET A 169 17.92 10.02 -6.55
C MET A 169 18.53 11.43 -6.67
N PRO A 170 17.97 12.50 -6.06
CA PRO A 170 18.60 13.82 -6.10
C PRO A 170 20.00 13.83 -5.46
N MET A 171 20.21 13.13 -4.35
CA MET A 171 21.52 13.05 -3.69
C MET A 171 22.54 12.31 -4.57
N ILE A 172 22.15 11.21 -5.21
CA ILE A 172 23.03 10.43 -6.10
C ILE A 172 23.40 11.24 -7.34
N LYS A 173 22.46 12.01 -7.90
CA LYS A 173 22.67 12.85 -9.08
C LYS A 173 23.77 13.90 -8.86
N GLU A 174 23.88 14.44 -7.64
CA GLU A 174 24.91 15.39 -7.23
C GLU A 174 26.23 14.73 -6.79
N SER A 175 26.27 13.39 -6.72
CA SER A 175 27.46 12.64 -6.28
C SER A 175 28.47 12.41 -7.42
N PRO A 176 29.75 12.11 -7.11
CA PRO A 176 30.75 11.73 -8.12
C PRO A 176 30.43 10.39 -8.81
N PHE A 177 29.56 9.58 -8.22
CA PHE A 177 29.11 8.29 -8.75
C PHE A 177 27.73 8.38 -9.41
N LYS A 178 27.37 9.57 -9.92
CA LYS A 178 26.16 9.73 -10.71
C LYS A 178 26.16 8.72 -11.86
N THR A 179 25.23 7.78 -11.79
CA THR A 179 24.94 6.82 -12.85
C THR A 179 23.62 7.22 -13.49
N THR A 180 23.40 6.82 -14.75
CA THR A 180 22.04 6.81 -15.31
C THR A 180 21.24 5.80 -14.50
N GLN A 181 20.53 6.27 -13.48
CA GLN A 181 19.56 5.45 -12.75
C GLN A 181 18.55 4.89 -13.76
N ASP A 182 18.01 3.70 -13.50
CA ASP A 182 17.05 3.06 -14.40
C ASP A 182 15.68 3.75 -14.33
N ASN A 183 15.60 4.93 -14.95
CA ASN A 183 14.41 5.75 -15.01
C ASN A 183 13.29 5.04 -15.77
N ALA A 184 13.61 4.14 -16.71
CA ALA A 184 12.62 3.38 -17.46
C ALA A 184 11.92 2.36 -16.56
N THR A 185 12.68 1.59 -15.77
CA THR A 185 12.12 0.66 -14.79
C THR A 185 11.30 1.39 -13.72
N LEU A 186 11.82 2.49 -13.17
CA LEU A 186 11.10 3.29 -12.17
C LEU A 186 9.80 3.89 -12.74
N SER A 187 9.83 4.43 -13.96
CA SER A 187 8.64 4.96 -14.61
C SER A 187 7.61 3.85 -14.85
N ASN A 188 8.06 2.65 -15.25
CA ASN A 188 7.18 1.50 -15.40
C ASN A 188 6.55 1.06 -14.07
N TRP A 189 7.29 1.06 -12.96
CA TRP A 189 6.71 0.78 -11.64
C TRP A 189 5.66 1.81 -11.24
N ILE A 190 5.90 3.09 -11.53
CA ILE A 190 4.94 4.16 -11.27
C ILE A 190 3.68 3.95 -12.11
N ASP A 191 3.82 3.81 -13.43
CA ASP A 191 2.71 3.76 -14.37
C ASP A 191 1.89 2.45 -14.27
N GLU A 192 2.56 1.31 -14.12
CA GLU A 192 1.92 -0.01 -14.10
C GLU A 192 1.70 -0.57 -12.69
N GLY A 193 2.52 -0.18 -11.72
CA GLY A 193 2.43 -0.66 -10.34
C GLY A 193 1.59 0.25 -9.44
N PHE A 194 1.91 1.54 -9.36
CA PHE A 194 1.26 2.45 -8.42
C PHE A 194 -0.01 3.10 -8.96
N MET A 195 0.04 3.69 -10.17
CA MET A 195 -1.07 4.51 -10.68
C MET A 195 -2.41 3.74 -10.82
N PRO A 196 -2.46 2.47 -11.24
CA PRO A 196 -3.73 1.74 -11.33
C PRO A 196 -4.33 1.44 -9.96
N LEU A 197 -3.57 1.59 -8.86
CA LEU A 197 -4.02 1.43 -7.48
C LEU A 197 -4.42 2.77 -6.83
N ILE A 198 -4.39 3.89 -7.54
CA ILE A 198 -4.78 5.19 -7.00
C ILE A 198 -6.01 5.74 -7.72
N TYR A 199 -7.11 5.92 -6.98
CA TYR A 199 -8.33 6.51 -7.51
C TYR A 199 -8.79 7.67 -6.62
N LYS A 200 -9.04 8.84 -7.20
CA LYS A 200 -9.46 10.07 -6.51
C LYS A 200 -8.65 10.42 -5.25
N GLY A 201 -7.34 10.14 -5.26
CA GLY A 201 -6.45 10.43 -4.14
C GLY A 201 -6.42 9.33 -3.08
N GLU A 202 -7.07 8.19 -3.31
CA GLU A 202 -7.04 7.02 -2.45
C GLU A 202 -6.13 5.93 -3.03
N MET A 203 -5.16 5.46 -2.25
CA MET A 203 -4.47 4.19 -2.53
C MET A 203 -5.39 3.03 -2.15
N MET A 204 -5.68 2.13 -3.08
CA MET A 204 -6.62 1.04 -2.87
C MET A 204 -6.14 0.09 -1.75
N ASP A 205 -7.00 -0.12 -0.75
CA ASP A 205 -6.67 -0.88 0.48
C ASP A 205 -6.31 -2.35 0.22
N LEU A 206 -6.77 -2.91 -0.90
CA LEU A 206 -6.38 -4.25 -1.39
C LEU A 206 -4.86 -4.44 -1.58
N SER A 207 -4.08 -3.36 -1.60
CA SER A 207 -2.62 -3.38 -1.77
C SER A 207 -1.83 -2.93 -0.54
N ARG A 208 -2.50 -2.68 0.60
CA ARG A 208 -1.88 -2.10 1.81
C ARG A 208 -1.59 -3.11 2.91
N GLY A 209 -1.86 -4.40 2.69
CA GLY A 209 -1.63 -5.46 3.66
C GLY A 209 -2.22 -5.12 5.04
N ARG A 210 -1.43 -5.31 6.11
CA ARG A 210 -1.89 -5.00 7.47
C ARG A 210 -2.10 -3.50 7.75
N ALA A 211 -1.57 -2.60 6.91
CA ALA A 211 -1.66 -1.16 7.14
C ALA A 211 -3.09 -0.61 7.07
N ILE A 212 -4.05 -1.39 6.58
CA ILE A 212 -5.49 -1.05 6.65
C ILE A 212 -5.99 -0.87 8.09
N SER A 213 -5.33 -1.46 9.09
CA SER A 213 -5.71 -1.33 10.51
C SER A 213 -5.08 -0.13 11.21
N ARG A 214 -4.26 0.67 10.53
CA ARG A 214 -3.57 1.82 11.13
C ARG A 214 -4.40 3.09 10.95
N GLU A 215 -4.90 3.66 12.04
CA GLU A 215 -5.70 4.88 12.01
C GLU A 215 -4.97 6.06 11.35
N ASN A 216 -3.68 6.23 11.67
CA ASN A 216 -2.85 7.30 11.14
C ASN A 216 -2.30 7.05 9.72
N GLU A 217 -2.55 5.87 9.15
CA GLU A 217 -2.12 5.50 7.80
C GLU A 217 -3.33 5.06 6.97
N THR A 218 -4.04 6.03 6.43
CA THR A 218 -5.22 5.83 5.58
C THR A 218 -4.86 5.58 4.11
N SER A 219 -5.85 5.19 3.30
CA SER A 219 -5.73 5.12 1.83
C SER A 219 -5.17 6.42 1.24
N HIS A 220 -5.58 7.57 1.78
CA HIS A 220 -5.15 8.87 1.27
C HIS A 220 -3.77 9.29 1.76
N THR A 221 -3.33 8.92 2.97
CA THR A 221 -1.96 9.22 3.41
C THR A 221 -0.95 8.43 2.58
N ALA A 222 -1.28 7.19 2.22
CA ALA A 222 -0.46 6.37 1.33
C ALA A 222 -0.36 6.99 -0.07
N SER A 223 -1.49 7.39 -0.66
CA SER A 223 -1.51 8.13 -1.93
C SER A 223 -0.72 9.44 -1.86
N ALA A 224 -0.89 10.23 -0.78
CA ALA A 224 -0.16 11.48 -0.60
C ALA A 224 1.37 11.28 -0.56
N THR A 225 1.82 10.17 0.02
CA THR A 225 3.24 9.78 0.01
C THR A 225 3.72 9.39 -1.38
N VAL A 226 2.90 8.73 -2.20
CA VAL A 226 3.23 8.53 -3.63
C VAL A 226 3.33 9.88 -4.34
N MET A 227 2.35 10.77 -4.17
CA MET A 227 2.32 12.06 -4.88
C MET A 227 3.51 12.97 -4.54
N LYS A 228 3.89 13.09 -3.26
CA LYS A 228 5.08 13.87 -2.88
C LYS A 228 6.36 13.23 -3.44
N SER A 229 6.41 11.90 -3.56
CA SER A 229 7.54 11.18 -4.14
C SER A 229 7.68 11.47 -5.64
N LEU A 230 6.57 11.44 -6.40
CA LEU A 230 6.56 11.86 -7.81
C LEU A 230 7.03 13.31 -7.97
N LEU A 231 6.63 14.20 -7.07
CA LEU A 231 7.02 15.60 -7.10
C LEU A 231 8.52 15.81 -6.83
N ARG A 232 9.14 15.00 -5.96
CA ARG A 232 10.60 15.00 -5.72
C ARG A 232 11.38 14.46 -6.93
N LEU A 233 10.88 13.42 -7.59
CA LEU A 233 11.50 12.85 -8.79
C LEU A 233 11.61 13.86 -9.94
N ASN A 234 10.86 14.95 -9.91
CA ASN A 234 11.00 16.02 -10.90
C ASN A 234 12.38 16.69 -10.90
N ASP A 235 13.16 16.58 -9.82
CA ASP A 235 14.52 17.12 -9.75
C ASP A 235 15.52 16.26 -10.55
N THR A 236 15.16 15.02 -10.90
CA THR A 236 16.05 14.05 -11.56
C THR A 236 15.57 13.56 -12.93
N MET A 237 14.27 13.56 -13.21
CA MET A 237 13.68 13.05 -14.45
C MET A 237 13.83 14.00 -15.65
N ASP A 238 13.47 13.53 -16.86
CA ASP A 238 13.36 14.35 -18.07
C ASP A 238 12.10 15.23 -18.06
N ASP A 239 12.02 16.22 -18.95
CA ASP A 239 10.93 17.22 -18.93
C ASP A 239 9.54 16.64 -19.27
N SER A 240 9.48 15.58 -20.10
CA SER A 240 8.22 14.93 -20.44
C SER A 240 7.67 14.17 -19.23
N THR A 241 8.52 13.42 -18.53
CA THR A 241 8.19 12.72 -17.29
C THR A 241 7.82 13.68 -16.17
N LYS A 242 8.56 14.79 -16.01
CA LYS A 242 8.23 15.86 -15.05
C LYS A 242 6.82 16.40 -15.26
N THR A 243 6.48 16.73 -16.50
CA THR A 243 5.18 17.30 -16.85
C THR A 243 4.07 16.32 -16.50
N ARG A 244 4.23 15.05 -16.89
CA ARG A 244 3.28 13.98 -16.57
C ARG A 244 3.08 13.80 -15.06
N TYR A 245 4.16 13.72 -14.29
CA TYR A 245 4.08 13.57 -12.83
C TYR A 245 3.41 14.77 -12.16
N LYS A 246 3.69 16.00 -12.61
CA LYS A 246 2.99 17.19 -12.14
C LYS A 246 1.48 17.12 -12.41
N GLN A 247 1.06 16.67 -13.58
CA GLN A 247 -0.37 16.50 -13.91
C GLN A 247 -1.02 15.45 -13.02
N ILE A 248 -0.37 14.30 -12.80
CA ILE A 248 -0.85 13.24 -11.89
C ILE A 248 -1.04 13.79 -10.48
N VAL A 249 -0.02 14.44 -9.92
CA VAL A 249 -0.05 15.01 -8.58
C VAL A 249 -1.16 16.04 -8.45
N LYS A 250 -1.26 16.97 -9.41
CA LYS A 250 -2.30 18.02 -9.42
C LYS A 250 -3.71 17.45 -9.54
N THR A 251 -3.87 16.33 -10.24
CA THR A 251 -5.16 15.63 -10.37
C THR A 251 -5.54 14.97 -9.04
N SER A 252 -4.62 14.23 -8.42
CA SER A 252 -4.85 13.57 -7.14
C SER A 252 -5.13 14.54 -5.99
N VAL A 253 -4.43 15.67 -5.93
CA VAL A 253 -4.66 16.66 -4.85
C VAL A 253 -6.04 17.31 -4.98
N ASN A 254 -6.50 17.53 -6.21
CA ASN A 254 -7.78 18.20 -6.47
C ASN A 254 -8.99 17.25 -6.52
N SER A 255 -8.79 15.94 -6.41
CA SER A 255 -9.89 14.97 -6.52
C SER A 255 -10.69 14.78 -5.24
N ASP A 256 -10.13 15.15 -4.08
CA ASP A 256 -10.85 15.18 -2.80
C ASP A 256 -10.56 16.47 -2.01
N SER A 257 -11.50 17.41 -2.11
CA SER A 257 -11.41 18.68 -1.37
C SER A 257 -11.56 18.53 0.14
N SER A 258 -11.96 17.38 0.65
CA SER A 258 -12.17 17.13 2.08
C SER A 258 -10.96 16.53 2.78
N TYR A 259 -9.91 16.12 2.06
CA TYR A 259 -8.73 15.49 2.65
C TYR A 259 -7.57 16.46 2.90
N ASN A 260 -7.59 17.70 2.38
CA ASN A 260 -6.54 18.72 2.62
C ASN A 260 -5.12 18.15 2.57
N GLN A 261 -4.74 17.50 1.46
CA GLN A 261 -3.51 16.71 1.33
C GLN A 261 -2.23 17.42 1.82
N ASN A 262 -2.16 18.76 1.67
CA ASN A 262 -1.04 19.57 2.14
C ASN A 262 -0.77 19.47 3.66
N ASN A 263 -1.78 19.11 4.46
CA ASN A 263 -1.64 18.93 5.91
C ASN A 263 -0.81 17.70 6.30
N TYR A 264 -0.57 16.79 5.35
CA TYR A 264 0.16 15.54 5.56
C TYR A 264 1.58 15.58 4.96
N LEU A 265 2.05 16.76 4.56
CA LEU A 265 3.42 16.97 4.11
C LEU A 265 4.32 17.34 5.28
N ASN A 266 5.37 16.56 5.49
CA ASN A 266 6.20 16.62 6.70
C ASN A 266 7.53 17.38 6.49
N SER A 267 7.71 18.09 5.36
CA SER A 267 8.91 18.89 5.11
C SER A 267 8.60 20.20 4.39
N TYR A 268 9.36 21.26 4.70
CA TYR A 268 9.22 22.56 4.01
C TYR A 268 9.47 22.46 2.51
N SER A 269 10.39 21.57 2.08
CA SER A 269 10.67 21.32 0.67
C SER A 269 9.44 20.75 -0.06
N ASP A 270 8.79 19.74 0.52
CA ASP A 270 7.58 19.14 -0.07
C ASP A 270 6.42 20.14 -0.08
N ILE A 271 6.23 20.89 1.01
CA ILE A 271 5.20 21.95 1.11
C ILE A 271 5.43 23.01 0.03
N ALA A 272 6.66 23.49 -0.13
CA ALA A 272 7.00 24.51 -1.13
C ALA A 272 6.80 24.00 -2.55
N LYS A 273 7.28 22.79 -2.86
CA LYS A 273 7.09 22.15 -4.17
C LYS A 273 5.60 21.95 -4.48
N MET A 274 4.82 21.47 -3.51
CA MET A 274 3.38 21.24 -3.69
C MET A 274 2.63 22.56 -3.90
N LYS A 275 2.86 23.57 -3.05
CA LYS A 275 2.28 24.91 -3.23
C LYS A 275 2.61 25.51 -4.59
N LYS A 276 3.87 25.40 -5.02
CA LYS A 276 4.31 25.87 -6.35
C LYS A 276 3.52 25.17 -7.46
N LEU A 277 3.37 23.85 -7.42
CA LEU A 277 2.60 23.09 -8.41
C LEU A 277 1.11 23.46 -8.40
N MET A 278 0.51 23.59 -7.23
CA MET A 278 -0.93 23.92 -7.13
C MET A 278 -1.24 25.31 -7.67
N ASN A 279 -0.31 26.26 -7.53
CA ASN A 279 -0.43 27.61 -8.07
C ASN A 279 0.01 27.74 -9.54
N ASP A 280 0.63 26.71 -10.13
CA ASP A 280 1.11 26.73 -11.50
C ASP A 280 -0.05 26.51 -12.48
N SER A 281 -0.56 27.58 -13.09
CA SER A 281 -1.67 27.52 -14.05
C SER A 281 -1.30 26.91 -15.40
N THR A 282 -0.01 26.72 -15.69
CA THR A 282 0.46 26.12 -16.95
C THR A 282 0.30 24.60 -16.97
N ILE A 283 0.20 23.97 -15.79
CA ILE A 283 -0.03 22.54 -15.65
C ILE A 283 -1.52 22.26 -15.49
N SER A 284 -2.09 21.52 -16.44
CA SER A 284 -3.47 21.03 -16.36
C SER A 284 -3.61 19.81 -15.45
N LYS A 285 -4.84 19.44 -15.11
CA LYS A 285 -5.15 18.11 -14.55
C LYS A 285 -5.23 17.10 -15.70
N ASN A 286 -5.02 15.83 -15.37
CA ASN A 286 -5.36 14.71 -16.25
C ASN A 286 -6.87 14.52 -16.28
N ASP A 287 -7.38 14.02 -17.40
CA ASP A 287 -8.71 13.46 -17.49
C ASP A 287 -8.82 12.15 -16.71
N LEU A 288 -10.04 11.68 -16.48
CA LEU A 288 -10.27 10.36 -15.90
C LEU A 288 -9.73 9.26 -16.82
N THR A 289 -9.06 8.26 -16.22
CA THR A 289 -8.41 7.17 -16.95
C THR A 289 -9.36 5.99 -17.15
N GLN A 290 -9.44 5.46 -18.39
CA GLN A 290 -10.00 4.13 -18.65
C GLN A 290 -8.88 3.09 -18.54
N GLN A 291 -8.88 2.30 -17.47
CA GLN A 291 -7.79 1.35 -17.22
C GLN A 291 -8.33 0.06 -16.62
N LEU A 292 -7.82 -1.08 -17.07
CA LEU A 292 -8.06 -2.37 -16.44
C LEU A 292 -6.71 -3.04 -16.24
N LYS A 293 -6.36 -3.35 -15.00
CA LYS A 293 -5.09 -3.97 -14.65
C LYS A 293 -5.36 -5.27 -13.90
N ILE A 294 -4.77 -6.36 -14.41
CA ILE A 294 -4.76 -7.66 -13.75
C ILE A 294 -3.32 -7.89 -13.31
N TYR A 295 -3.12 -7.86 -12.01
CA TYR A 295 -1.88 -8.15 -11.33
C TYR A 295 -1.90 -9.62 -10.95
N ASN A 296 -1.59 -10.50 -11.91
CA ASN A 296 -1.65 -11.94 -11.70
C ASN A 296 -0.60 -12.39 -10.68
N ASP A 297 0.56 -11.75 -10.63
CA ASP A 297 1.61 -12.14 -9.69
C ASP A 297 1.23 -11.86 -8.23
N MET A 298 0.38 -10.86 -7.95
CA MET A 298 -0.12 -10.57 -6.60
C MET A 298 -1.63 -10.79 -6.39
N ASP A 299 -2.29 -11.51 -7.30
CA ASP A 299 -3.72 -11.84 -7.21
C ASP A 299 -4.63 -10.62 -6.95
N ARG A 300 -4.40 -9.52 -7.68
CA ARG A 300 -5.21 -8.29 -7.61
C ARG A 300 -5.73 -7.87 -8.97
N VAL A 301 -6.89 -7.22 -8.97
CA VAL A 301 -7.46 -6.59 -10.17
C VAL A 301 -7.88 -5.17 -9.82
N THR A 302 -7.58 -4.23 -10.71
CA THR A 302 -8.14 -2.89 -10.65
C THR A 302 -8.80 -2.52 -11.97
N TYR A 303 -9.89 -1.78 -11.90
CA TYR A 303 -10.63 -1.33 -13.05
C TYR A 303 -11.15 0.08 -12.84
N HIS A 304 -10.70 1.02 -13.64
CA HIS A 304 -11.11 2.41 -13.65
C HIS A 304 -11.99 2.62 -14.87
N ASN A 305 -13.23 3.02 -14.64
CA ASN A 305 -14.17 3.39 -15.70
C ASN A 305 -14.29 4.92 -15.73
N LYS A 306 -13.76 5.53 -16.79
CA LYS A 306 -13.76 6.99 -16.92
C LYS A 306 -15.14 7.57 -17.25
N ASP A 307 -15.97 6.80 -17.95
CA ASP A 307 -17.26 7.26 -18.47
C ASP A 307 -18.30 7.31 -17.35
N LEU A 308 -18.23 6.36 -16.42
CA LEU A 308 -19.11 6.29 -15.23
C LEU A 308 -18.46 6.81 -13.94
N ASP A 309 -17.19 7.25 -14.01
CA ASP A 309 -16.45 7.82 -12.88
C ASP A 309 -16.49 6.94 -11.63
N PHE A 310 -16.05 5.69 -11.77
CA PHE A 310 -15.83 4.75 -10.66
C PHE A 310 -14.56 3.94 -10.86
N ALA A 311 -14.07 3.35 -9.78
CA ALA A 311 -13.09 2.28 -9.84
C ALA A 311 -13.53 1.05 -9.05
N PHE A 312 -13.15 -0.12 -9.53
CA PHE A 312 -13.38 -1.42 -8.92
C PHE A 312 -12.04 -2.05 -8.56
N GLY A 313 -11.98 -2.68 -7.39
CA GLY A 313 -10.86 -3.48 -6.94
C GLY A 313 -11.29 -4.88 -6.58
N LEU A 314 -10.46 -5.89 -6.87
CA LEU A 314 -10.68 -7.27 -6.46
C LEU A 314 -9.43 -7.81 -5.75
N SER A 315 -9.64 -8.41 -4.59
CA SER A 315 -8.60 -8.98 -3.73
C SER A 315 -8.79 -10.49 -3.61
N MET A 316 -7.85 -11.26 -4.15
CA MET A 316 -7.89 -12.73 -4.18
C MET A 316 -6.70 -13.34 -3.42
N THR A 317 -6.72 -14.67 -3.28
CA THR A 317 -5.66 -15.46 -2.66
C THR A 317 -5.50 -16.76 -3.44
N SER A 318 -4.27 -17.25 -3.54
CA SER A 318 -3.88 -18.50 -4.19
C SER A 318 -2.81 -19.20 -3.36
N LYS A 319 -2.28 -20.32 -3.87
CA LYS A 319 -1.10 -20.99 -3.30
C LYS A 319 0.10 -20.06 -3.12
N ASN A 320 0.19 -19.03 -3.97
CA ASN A 320 1.33 -18.13 -4.03
C ASN A 320 1.11 -16.86 -3.21
N ILE A 321 -0.13 -16.49 -2.89
CA ILE A 321 -0.46 -15.18 -2.32
C ILE A 321 -1.29 -15.32 -1.05
N ALA A 322 -0.84 -14.66 0.02
CA ALA A 322 -1.50 -14.66 1.31
C ALA A 322 -2.92 -14.09 1.22
N ARG A 323 -3.82 -14.66 2.04
CA ARG A 323 -5.19 -14.13 2.18
C ARG A 323 -5.19 -12.77 2.88
N TYR A 324 -4.41 -12.66 3.94
CA TYR A 324 -4.16 -11.43 4.67
C TYR A 324 -2.90 -11.59 5.52
N GLU A 325 -2.37 -10.48 6.01
CA GLU A 325 -1.28 -10.48 6.98
C GLU A 325 -1.78 -9.97 8.34
N ASN A 326 -1.46 -10.70 9.40
CA ASN A 326 -1.59 -10.29 10.80
C ASN A 326 -0.29 -10.65 11.51
N ILE A 327 0.50 -9.62 11.80
CA ILE A 327 1.76 -9.68 12.55
C ILE A 327 1.85 -8.41 13.40
N ASN A 328 2.71 -8.41 14.42
CA ASN A 328 3.00 -7.24 15.26
C ASN A 328 1.75 -6.64 15.95
N GLY A 329 0.69 -7.44 16.17
CA GLY A 329 -0.56 -6.97 16.75
C GLY A 329 -1.45 -6.15 15.79
N GLU A 330 -1.14 -6.14 14.50
CA GLU A 330 -1.87 -5.38 13.48
C GLU A 330 -2.83 -6.26 12.66
N ASN A 331 -3.90 -5.68 12.13
CA ASN A 331 -4.88 -6.35 11.26
C ASN A 331 -5.50 -7.64 11.85
N LEU A 332 -5.86 -7.59 13.13
CA LEU A 332 -6.36 -8.73 13.91
C LEU A 332 -7.61 -9.41 13.32
N LYS A 333 -8.37 -8.69 12.49
CA LYS A 333 -9.65 -9.15 11.89
C LYS A 333 -9.62 -9.18 10.37
N GLY A 334 -8.45 -9.16 9.73
CA GLY A 334 -8.29 -9.17 8.28
C GLY A 334 -8.68 -10.48 7.58
N TRP A 335 -9.31 -11.43 8.29
CA TRP A 335 -9.50 -12.82 7.88
C TRP A 335 -9.95 -13.02 6.43
N HIS A 336 -10.93 -12.21 6.00
CA HIS A 336 -11.60 -12.40 4.72
C HIS A 336 -11.18 -11.37 3.65
N THR A 337 -10.17 -10.52 3.89
CA THR A 337 -9.81 -9.42 2.97
C THR A 337 -9.21 -9.87 1.63
N GLY A 338 -8.73 -11.11 1.54
CA GLY A 338 -8.28 -11.75 0.30
C GLY A 338 -9.22 -12.84 -0.23
N ALA A 339 -10.39 -13.06 0.39
CA ALA A 339 -11.31 -14.15 0.06
C ALA A 339 -12.22 -13.82 -1.15
N GLY A 340 -11.68 -13.18 -2.18
CA GLY A 340 -12.45 -12.62 -3.28
C GLY A 340 -13.22 -11.36 -2.86
N MET A 341 -12.61 -10.53 -2.01
CA MET A 341 -13.23 -9.27 -1.56
C MET A 341 -13.23 -8.26 -2.71
N SER A 342 -14.38 -7.65 -2.96
CA SER A 342 -14.55 -6.57 -3.92
C SER A 342 -14.56 -5.19 -3.25
N TYR A 343 -14.02 -4.20 -3.96
CA TYR A 343 -14.01 -2.79 -3.58
C TYR A 343 -14.68 -1.98 -4.67
N LEU A 344 -15.51 -1.01 -4.28
CA LEU A 344 -16.13 -0.04 -5.19
C LEU A 344 -15.81 1.38 -4.72
N TYR A 345 -14.97 2.05 -5.50
CA TYR A 345 -14.63 3.45 -5.31
C TYR A 345 -15.50 4.28 -6.26
N ASN A 346 -16.18 5.28 -5.71
CA ASN A 346 -17.04 6.19 -6.47
C ASN A 346 -16.89 7.60 -5.91
N SER A 347 -17.89 8.48 -6.04
CA SER A 347 -17.77 9.84 -5.50
C SER A 347 -17.87 9.94 -3.96
N ASP A 348 -18.10 8.83 -3.25
CA ASP A 348 -17.91 8.76 -1.80
C ASP A 348 -16.44 8.44 -1.44
N VAL A 349 -15.56 9.42 -1.64
CA VAL A 349 -14.11 9.35 -1.36
C VAL A 349 -13.78 9.19 0.14
N LYS A 350 -14.77 9.14 1.02
CA LYS A 350 -14.59 8.88 2.46
C LYS A 350 -14.91 7.44 2.83
N HIS A 351 -15.38 6.63 1.88
CA HIS A 351 -15.95 5.33 2.16
C HIS A 351 -15.00 4.45 2.98
N TYR A 352 -13.76 4.26 2.51
CA TYR A 352 -12.78 3.36 3.13
C TYR A 352 -11.86 4.03 4.17
N ARG A 353 -11.69 5.37 4.14
CA ARG A 353 -10.79 6.07 5.09
C ARG A 353 -11.44 6.61 6.36
N ASP A 354 -12.74 6.91 6.32
CA ASP A 354 -13.46 7.42 7.49
C ASP A 354 -14.04 6.22 8.24
N ASN A 355 -13.13 5.57 8.98
CA ASN A 355 -13.45 4.60 10.03
C ASN A 355 -14.04 3.27 9.57
N PHE A 356 -13.97 2.98 8.28
CA PHE A 356 -14.49 1.74 7.71
C PHE A 356 -13.91 0.50 8.39
N TRP A 357 -12.58 0.39 8.47
CA TRP A 357 -11.91 -0.83 8.93
C TRP A 357 -12.18 -1.19 10.40
N ALA A 358 -12.56 -0.23 11.22
CA ALA A 358 -12.93 -0.49 12.61
C ALA A 358 -14.42 -0.77 12.81
N THR A 359 -15.27 -0.34 11.87
CA THR A 359 -16.73 -0.36 12.03
C THR A 359 -17.43 -1.36 11.12
N ALA A 360 -16.78 -1.77 10.02
CA ALA A 360 -17.29 -2.75 9.08
C ALA A 360 -17.44 -4.13 9.76
N ASP A 361 -18.48 -4.86 9.37
CA ASP A 361 -18.58 -6.27 9.75
C ASP A 361 -17.55 -7.09 8.96
N MET A 362 -16.41 -7.36 9.60
CA MET A 362 -15.29 -8.10 9.01
C MET A 362 -15.63 -9.56 8.66
N THR A 363 -16.76 -10.11 9.15
CA THR A 363 -17.24 -11.47 8.77
C THR A 363 -18.00 -11.49 7.44
N CYS A 364 -18.43 -10.31 6.96
CA CYS A 364 -19.30 -10.12 5.81
C CYS A 364 -18.71 -9.08 4.82
N LEU A 365 -17.43 -9.20 4.46
CA LEU A 365 -16.80 -8.26 3.53
C LEU A 365 -17.38 -8.41 2.11
N PRO A 366 -17.54 -7.32 1.34
CA PRO A 366 -18.22 -7.36 0.03
C PRO A 366 -17.57 -8.36 -0.92
N GLY A 367 -18.38 -9.14 -1.63
CA GLY A 367 -17.95 -10.16 -2.59
C GLY A 367 -17.51 -11.49 -1.99
N THR A 368 -17.20 -11.54 -0.68
CA THR A 368 -16.67 -12.77 -0.05
C THR A 368 -17.75 -13.84 0.16
N THR A 369 -17.33 -15.10 0.15
CA THR A 369 -18.16 -16.25 0.52
C THR A 369 -17.58 -16.86 1.80
N THR A 370 -18.32 -16.81 2.91
CA THR A 370 -17.83 -17.17 4.26
C THR A 370 -18.84 -18.05 4.99
N LEU A 371 -18.48 -18.54 6.18
CA LEU A 371 -19.42 -19.18 7.12
C LEU A 371 -19.92 -18.19 8.19
N ASN A 372 -19.84 -16.87 7.92
CA ASN A 372 -20.05 -15.78 8.91
C ASN A 372 -19.26 -16.00 10.21
N ASP A 373 -18.02 -16.45 10.07
CA ASP A 373 -17.17 -16.86 11.17
C ASP A 373 -16.01 -15.90 11.40
N MET A 374 -15.40 -16.04 12.58
CA MET A 374 -14.13 -15.43 12.99
C MET A 374 -13.09 -16.55 13.04
N PRO A 375 -12.36 -16.77 11.94
CA PRO A 375 -11.46 -17.91 11.82
C PRO A 375 -10.30 -17.84 12.81
N SER A 376 -9.87 -18.99 13.29
CA SER A 376 -8.72 -19.11 14.20
C SER A 376 -7.38 -19.30 13.46
N THR A 377 -7.43 -19.60 12.16
CA THR A 377 -6.25 -19.87 11.34
C THR A 377 -6.06 -18.83 10.22
N ASN A 378 -4.85 -18.74 9.67
CA ASN A 378 -4.53 -17.93 8.49
C ASN A 378 -3.79 -18.76 7.44
N THR A 379 -4.31 -19.95 7.10
CA THR A 379 -3.65 -20.80 6.09
C THR A 379 -3.95 -20.29 4.68
N LYS A 380 -2.97 -20.31 3.78
CA LYS A 380 -3.18 -19.88 2.39
C LYS A 380 -4.16 -20.78 1.64
N ASN A 381 -4.74 -20.26 0.57
CA ASN A 381 -5.47 -21.07 -0.40
C ASN A 381 -4.49 -22.04 -1.08
N ASP A 382 -4.82 -23.33 -1.21
CA ASP A 382 -3.92 -24.29 -1.90
C ASP A 382 -4.14 -24.32 -3.42
N LYS A 383 -5.18 -23.64 -3.91
CA LYS A 383 -5.53 -23.64 -5.34
C LYS A 383 -4.62 -22.72 -6.13
N SER A 384 -4.25 -23.16 -7.34
CA SER A 384 -3.50 -22.39 -8.31
C SER A 384 -4.35 -21.77 -9.42
N PHE A 385 -5.63 -22.16 -9.54
CA PHE A 385 -6.54 -21.60 -10.54
C PHE A 385 -7.12 -20.27 -10.04
N VAL A 386 -6.26 -19.25 -10.00
CA VAL A 386 -6.57 -17.89 -9.57
C VAL A 386 -5.88 -16.93 -10.53
N GLY A 387 -6.58 -15.89 -10.96
CA GLY A 387 -6.06 -14.90 -11.89
C GLY A 387 -7.08 -14.54 -12.98
N GLY A 388 -6.62 -13.88 -14.04
CA GLY A 388 -7.52 -13.50 -15.12
C GLY A 388 -6.82 -13.07 -16.40
N THR A 389 -7.64 -12.80 -17.41
CA THR A 389 -7.22 -12.22 -18.69
C THR A 389 -8.13 -11.07 -19.07
N LYS A 390 -7.61 -10.15 -19.87
CA LYS A 390 -8.37 -9.01 -20.39
C LYS A 390 -8.29 -8.96 -21.91
N LEU A 391 -9.40 -8.63 -22.54
CA LEU A 391 -9.43 -8.33 -23.97
C LEU A 391 -8.85 -6.93 -24.23
N ASN A 392 -9.19 -5.97 -23.36
CA ASN A 392 -8.73 -4.59 -23.40
C ASN A 392 -9.01 -3.91 -22.04
N ASN A 393 -8.91 -2.59 -21.97
CA ASN A 393 -9.15 -1.83 -20.74
C ASN A 393 -10.64 -1.69 -20.34
N LYS A 394 -11.56 -2.45 -20.94
CA LYS A 394 -13.01 -2.45 -20.66
C LYS A 394 -13.59 -3.85 -20.40
N TYR A 395 -12.93 -4.91 -20.85
CA TYR A 395 -13.45 -6.27 -20.77
C TYR A 395 -12.42 -7.26 -20.24
N ALA A 396 -12.79 -8.01 -19.21
CA ALA A 396 -11.95 -9.02 -18.59
C ALA A 396 -12.75 -10.18 -17.98
N SER A 397 -12.10 -11.33 -17.90
CA SER A 397 -12.59 -12.53 -17.22
C SER A 397 -11.59 -12.97 -16.16
N ILE A 398 -12.07 -13.12 -14.93
CA ILE A 398 -11.26 -13.42 -13.75
C ILE A 398 -11.86 -14.62 -13.02
N GLY A 399 -11.02 -15.52 -12.52
CA GLY A 399 -11.41 -16.71 -11.79
C GLY A 399 -10.66 -16.85 -10.48
N MET A 400 -11.31 -17.44 -9.48
CA MET A 400 -10.73 -17.81 -8.21
C MET A 400 -11.35 -19.13 -7.74
N ASP A 401 -10.58 -20.21 -7.83
CA ASP A 401 -10.88 -21.44 -7.11
C ASP A 401 -10.56 -21.22 -5.62
N PHE A 402 -11.61 -21.02 -4.82
CA PHE A 402 -11.52 -20.54 -3.45
C PHE A 402 -11.68 -21.68 -2.45
N GLU A 403 -10.87 -21.58 -1.40
CA GLU A 403 -10.97 -22.36 -0.18
C GLU A 403 -10.70 -21.46 1.04
N ASN A 404 -11.51 -21.59 2.08
CA ASN A 404 -11.31 -20.84 3.32
C ASN A 404 -10.07 -21.34 4.09
N GLN A 405 -9.60 -20.53 5.04
CA GLN A 405 -8.43 -20.82 5.90
C GLN A 405 -8.55 -22.14 6.68
N ASP A 406 -9.76 -22.59 6.99
CA ASP A 406 -9.97 -23.82 7.76
C ASP A 406 -10.19 -25.05 6.86
N LYS A 407 -10.14 -24.88 5.53
CA LYS A 407 -10.32 -25.96 4.53
C LYS A 407 -11.69 -26.64 4.62
N THR A 408 -12.69 -25.94 5.14
CA THR A 408 -14.06 -26.43 5.33
C THR A 408 -15.06 -25.84 4.35
N LEU A 409 -14.74 -24.74 3.67
CA LEU A 409 -15.59 -24.07 2.69
C LEU A 409 -14.84 -23.91 1.37
N THR A 410 -15.45 -24.36 0.28
CA THR A 410 -14.93 -24.18 -1.09
C THR A 410 -15.96 -23.50 -1.99
N ALA A 411 -15.50 -22.75 -2.99
CA ALA A 411 -16.34 -22.15 -4.03
C ALA A 411 -15.53 -21.86 -5.31
N LYS A 412 -16.16 -21.96 -6.48
CA LYS A 412 -15.61 -21.42 -7.73
C LYS A 412 -16.21 -20.05 -7.98
N LYS A 413 -15.39 -19.01 -7.81
CA LYS A 413 -15.80 -17.60 -7.97
C LYS A 413 -15.30 -17.09 -9.31
N SER A 414 -16.15 -16.44 -10.08
CA SER A 414 -15.80 -15.85 -11.37
C SER A 414 -16.35 -14.44 -11.48
N TYR A 415 -15.56 -13.56 -12.08
CA TYR A 415 -15.89 -12.16 -12.25
C TYR A 415 -15.70 -11.76 -13.71
N PHE A 416 -16.67 -11.04 -14.26
CA PHE A 416 -16.59 -10.52 -15.62
C PHE A 416 -16.77 -9.02 -15.59
N ILE A 417 -15.72 -8.30 -15.99
CA ILE A 417 -15.82 -6.85 -16.19
C ILE A 417 -16.35 -6.66 -17.60
N LEU A 418 -17.53 -6.05 -17.72
CA LEU A 418 -18.25 -5.82 -18.96
C LEU A 418 -18.49 -4.32 -19.15
N ASN A 419 -17.41 -3.54 -19.20
CA ASN A 419 -17.39 -2.08 -19.28
C ASN A 419 -18.17 -1.38 -18.14
N ASP A 420 -19.48 -1.23 -18.31
CA ASP A 420 -20.38 -0.48 -17.42
C ASP A 420 -20.96 -1.35 -16.30
N LYS A 421 -20.73 -2.67 -16.34
CA LYS A 421 -21.23 -3.64 -15.35
C LYS A 421 -20.15 -4.64 -14.98
N ILE A 422 -20.27 -5.22 -13.78
CA ILE A 422 -19.40 -6.29 -13.30
C ILE A 422 -20.29 -7.45 -12.86
N VAL A 423 -20.09 -8.62 -13.47
CA VAL A 423 -20.85 -9.83 -13.16
C VAL A 423 -20.09 -10.65 -12.14
N PHE A 424 -20.79 -11.11 -11.10
CA PHE A 424 -20.27 -11.98 -10.06
C PHE A 424 -20.98 -13.34 -10.14
N LEU A 425 -20.24 -14.41 -10.37
CA LEU A 425 -20.76 -15.79 -10.39
C LEU A 425 -20.08 -16.62 -9.29
N GLY A 426 -20.87 -17.42 -8.58
CA GLY A 426 -20.40 -18.39 -7.60
C GLY A 426 -21.03 -19.75 -7.88
N THR A 427 -20.21 -20.78 -8.06
CA THR A 427 -20.67 -22.16 -8.28
C THR A 427 -19.91 -23.14 -7.40
N GLY A 428 -20.44 -24.35 -7.23
CA GLY A 428 -19.78 -25.41 -6.47
C GLY A 428 -19.52 -25.04 -5.00
N ILE A 429 -20.36 -24.18 -4.41
CA ILE A 429 -20.24 -23.75 -3.01
C ILE A 429 -20.55 -24.94 -2.12
N LYS A 430 -19.58 -25.38 -1.32
CA LYS A 430 -19.70 -26.55 -0.44
C LYS A 430 -19.04 -26.27 0.91
N SER A 431 -19.76 -26.58 1.99
CA SER A 431 -19.23 -26.62 3.36
C SER A 431 -19.16 -28.06 3.85
N THR A 432 -18.08 -28.43 4.53
CA THR A 432 -17.99 -29.67 5.33
C THR A 432 -18.49 -29.47 6.75
N ASP A 433 -18.61 -28.22 7.21
CA ASP A 433 -19.30 -27.87 8.47
C ASP A 433 -20.80 -27.80 8.21
N SER A 434 -21.53 -28.83 8.63
CA SER A 434 -22.99 -28.92 8.50
C SER A 434 -23.76 -28.03 9.48
N SER A 435 -23.08 -27.43 10.46
CA SER A 435 -23.71 -26.53 11.44
C SER A 435 -23.82 -25.08 10.95
N LYS A 436 -23.11 -24.73 9.87
CA LYS A 436 -23.08 -23.38 9.30
C LYS A 436 -23.43 -23.40 7.82
N ASN A 437 -24.31 -22.49 7.41
CA ASN A 437 -24.63 -22.29 6.00
C ASN A 437 -23.64 -21.27 5.39
N PRO A 438 -23.03 -21.59 4.23
CA PRO A 438 -22.27 -20.61 3.47
C PRO A 438 -23.11 -19.39 3.10
N VAL A 439 -22.54 -18.21 3.27
CA VAL A 439 -23.16 -16.92 2.88
C VAL A 439 -22.21 -16.19 1.95
N THR A 440 -22.73 -15.62 0.87
CA THR A 440 -22.00 -14.66 0.05
C THR A 440 -22.51 -13.27 0.34
N SER A 441 -21.61 -12.38 0.77
CA SER A 441 -21.96 -10.98 1.04
C SER A 441 -21.95 -10.21 -0.27
N VAL A 442 -23.12 -9.77 -0.74
CA VAL A 442 -23.24 -8.96 -1.96
C VAL A 442 -22.59 -7.59 -1.76
N GLU A 443 -22.83 -6.98 -0.58
CA GLU A 443 -22.30 -5.67 -0.23
C GLU A 443 -22.23 -5.51 1.31
N ASN A 444 -21.34 -4.64 1.77
CA ASN A 444 -21.21 -4.14 3.13
C ASN A 444 -20.81 -2.66 3.07
N ARG A 445 -21.75 -1.81 2.62
CA ARG A 445 -21.52 -0.40 2.34
C ARG A 445 -21.76 0.44 3.61
N LYS A 446 -20.83 1.34 3.95
CA LYS A 446 -21.13 2.50 4.80
C LYS A 446 -22.24 3.33 4.12
N ALA A 447 -23.47 3.20 4.63
CA ALA A 447 -24.68 3.57 3.90
C ALA A 447 -25.32 4.90 4.35
N ASN A 448 -24.56 5.82 4.98
CA ASN A 448 -25.10 7.12 5.37
C ASN A 448 -25.52 7.93 4.13
N GLY A 449 -26.80 8.34 4.07
CA GLY A 449 -27.33 9.14 2.97
C GLY A 449 -27.78 8.35 1.73
N TYR A 450 -27.93 7.02 1.86
CA TYR A 450 -28.59 6.21 0.83
C TYR A 450 -30.04 5.90 1.19
N LYS A 451 -30.90 5.88 0.18
CA LYS A 451 -32.19 5.19 0.20
C LYS A 451 -32.01 3.79 -0.39
N LEU A 452 -32.69 2.82 0.19
CA LEU A 452 -32.64 1.43 -0.26
C LEU A 452 -33.91 1.13 -1.05
N PHE A 453 -33.75 0.61 -2.26
CA PHE A 453 -34.83 0.06 -3.06
C PHE A 453 -34.61 -1.43 -3.27
N LYS A 454 -35.70 -2.19 -3.20
CA LYS A 454 -35.74 -3.62 -3.54
C LYS A 454 -36.85 -3.81 -4.57
N ASP A 455 -36.52 -4.33 -5.74
CA ASP A 455 -37.48 -4.52 -6.84
C ASP A 455 -38.28 -3.23 -7.13
N ASP A 456 -37.56 -2.11 -7.21
CA ASP A 456 -38.07 -0.74 -7.43
C ASP A 456 -38.99 -0.17 -6.33
N ILE A 457 -39.08 -0.84 -5.19
CA ILE A 457 -39.85 -0.38 -4.02
C ILE A 457 -38.90 0.13 -2.95
N GLU A 458 -39.09 1.38 -2.51
CA GLU A 458 -38.32 1.96 -1.40
C GLU A 458 -38.59 1.18 -0.11
N ILE A 459 -37.52 0.70 0.52
CA ILE A 459 -37.54 0.02 1.80
C ILE A 459 -37.11 1.00 2.89
N THR A 460 -38.03 1.28 3.81
CA THR A 460 -37.79 2.19 4.94
C THR A 460 -37.42 1.45 6.23
N THR A 461 -37.58 0.12 6.27
CA THR A 461 -37.17 -0.70 7.42
C THR A 461 -35.66 -0.87 7.45
N SER A 462 -35.10 -0.91 8.66
CA SER A 462 -33.66 -1.10 8.87
C SER A 462 -33.17 -2.49 8.48
N ASP A 463 -34.05 -3.51 8.61
CA ASP A 463 -33.74 -4.89 8.30
C ASP A 463 -34.79 -5.48 7.36
N VAL A 464 -34.34 -6.32 6.42
CA VAL A 464 -35.17 -7.08 5.49
C VAL A 464 -34.80 -8.55 5.63
N ASN A 465 -35.76 -9.38 6.03
CA ASN A 465 -35.58 -10.82 6.11
C ASN A 465 -35.35 -11.45 4.73
N ALA A 466 -34.83 -12.68 4.70
CA ALA A 466 -34.53 -13.40 3.47
C ALA A 466 -35.75 -13.50 2.54
N GLN A 467 -35.72 -12.75 1.43
CA GLN A 467 -36.78 -12.71 0.42
C GLN A 467 -36.18 -12.73 -0.97
N GLU A 468 -36.89 -13.38 -1.91
CA GLU A 468 -36.51 -13.37 -3.32
C GLU A 468 -36.53 -11.94 -3.87
N THR A 469 -35.53 -11.62 -4.70
CA THR A 469 -35.39 -10.29 -5.28
C THR A 469 -34.68 -10.34 -6.62
N HIS A 470 -35.13 -9.51 -7.56
CA HIS A 470 -34.50 -9.25 -8.83
C HIS A 470 -33.45 -8.15 -8.76
N SER A 471 -33.69 -7.14 -7.93
CA SER A 471 -32.80 -5.99 -7.84
C SER A 471 -32.75 -5.38 -6.45
N VAL A 472 -31.57 -4.88 -6.12
CA VAL A 472 -31.34 -3.98 -4.99
C VAL A 472 -30.67 -2.73 -5.53
N PHE A 473 -31.13 -1.57 -5.10
CA PHE A 473 -30.56 -0.29 -5.52
C PHE A 473 -30.34 0.62 -4.31
N LEU A 474 -29.11 1.12 -4.17
CA LEU A 474 -28.71 2.13 -3.21
C LEU A 474 -28.70 3.48 -3.94
N GLU A 475 -29.72 4.28 -3.69
CA GLU A 475 -29.87 5.61 -4.29
C GLU A 475 -29.30 6.69 -3.36
N SER A 476 -28.50 7.60 -3.91
CA SER A 476 -28.04 8.81 -3.24
C SER A 476 -28.47 10.05 -4.04
N ASN A 477 -28.52 11.21 -3.38
CA ASN A 477 -28.75 12.49 -4.05
C ASN A 477 -27.64 12.84 -5.05
N ASP A 478 -26.42 12.33 -4.82
CA ASP A 478 -25.33 12.38 -5.79
C ASP A 478 -25.35 11.10 -6.61
N THR A 479 -25.79 11.18 -7.87
CA THR A 479 -25.96 10.01 -8.75
C THR A 479 -24.66 9.27 -9.02
N LYS A 480 -23.50 9.92 -8.86
CA LYS A 480 -22.18 9.26 -8.94
C LYS A 480 -21.87 8.39 -7.74
N LYS A 481 -22.77 8.30 -6.76
CA LYS A 481 -22.69 7.39 -5.62
C LYS A 481 -23.63 6.20 -5.74
N ASN A 482 -24.59 6.23 -6.67
CA ASN A 482 -25.60 5.19 -6.81
C ASN A 482 -24.97 3.82 -7.09
N ILE A 483 -25.58 2.76 -6.55
CA ILE A 483 -25.11 1.39 -6.72
C ILE A 483 -26.31 0.48 -6.96
N GLY A 484 -26.29 -0.26 -8.07
CA GLY A 484 -27.33 -1.22 -8.42
C GLY A 484 -26.79 -2.64 -8.47
N TYR A 485 -27.57 -3.58 -7.94
CA TYR A 485 -27.34 -5.01 -8.01
C TYR A 485 -28.53 -5.64 -8.72
N HIS A 486 -28.26 -6.43 -9.75
CA HIS A 486 -29.25 -7.19 -10.47
C HIS A 486 -28.94 -8.68 -10.35
N PHE A 487 -29.94 -9.49 -10.07
CA PHE A 487 -29.79 -10.92 -9.84
C PHE A 487 -30.48 -11.73 -10.94
N LEU A 488 -29.75 -12.66 -11.53
CA LEU A 488 -30.23 -13.49 -12.64
C LEU A 488 -31.33 -14.48 -12.22
N ASP A 489 -31.18 -15.10 -11.03
CA ASP A 489 -32.03 -16.24 -10.59
C ASP A 489 -32.86 -15.95 -9.32
N LYS A 490 -33.22 -14.69 -9.06
CA LYS A 490 -34.02 -14.24 -7.89
C LYS A 490 -33.60 -14.84 -6.52
N PRO A 491 -32.35 -14.69 -6.08
CA PRO A 491 -31.90 -15.24 -4.82
C PRO A 491 -32.65 -14.66 -3.62
N LYS A 492 -32.70 -15.42 -2.52
CA LYS A 492 -33.17 -14.90 -1.23
C LYS A 492 -32.09 -14.02 -0.61
N ILE A 493 -32.34 -12.71 -0.54
CA ILE A 493 -31.40 -11.73 0.01
C ILE A 493 -31.91 -11.24 1.37
N THR A 494 -30.97 -11.05 2.30
CA THR A 494 -31.20 -10.38 3.57
C THR A 494 -30.48 -9.04 3.54
N VAL A 495 -31.10 -7.98 4.05
CA VAL A 495 -30.47 -6.67 4.22
C VAL A 495 -30.48 -6.30 5.70
N LYS A 496 -29.36 -5.82 6.23
CA LYS A 496 -29.24 -5.38 7.62
C LYS A 496 -28.56 -4.03 7.70
N LYS A 497 -29.15 -3.09 8.44
CA LYS A 497 -28.54 -1.79 8.73
C LYS A 497 -27.95 -1.79 10.14
N ARG A 498 -26.62 -1.70 10.23
CA ARG A 498 -25.91 -1.66 11.52
C ARG A 498 -25.42 -0.25 11.83
N LYS A 499 -25.52 0.13 13.12
CA LYS A 499 -24.75 1.24 13.68
C LYS A 499 -23.55 0.63 14.39
N SER A 500 -22.37 1.05 13.98
CA SER A 500 -21.10 0.65 14.58
C SER A 500 -20.41 1.89 15.12
N TYR A 501 -19.80 1.76 16.29
CA TYR A 501 -18.94 2.78 16.90
C TYR A 501 -17.53 2.19 17.00
N TRP A 502 -16.53 3.07 17.06
CA TRP A 502 -15.13 2.68 17.27
C TRP A 502 -14.90 1.90 18.56
#